data_AF-A0AAD5DCD5-F1
#
_entry.id   AF-A0AAD5DCD5-F1
#
_cell.length_a   1.000
_cell.length_b   1.000
_cell.length_c   1.000
_cell.angle_alpha   90.00
_cell.angle_beta   90.00
_cell.angle_gamma   90.00
#
_symmetry.space_group_name_H-M   'P 1'
#
loop_
_entity.id
_entity.type
_entity.pdbx_description
1 polymer ?
#
loop_
_entity_poly.entity_id
_entity_poly.type
_entity_poly.pdbx_seq_one_letter_code
_entity_poly.pdbx_strand_id
1 'polypeptide(L)'
;PFWAGASANAVVIEADAFKESDVIYRALSSRGHHDMLQTAELVHQSSTDAASSLLVTALNEGRDVIMDGTLSWVPFVVQTITMARNVHRKRYRMGAGYRVNDDGSVTENYWEQLDEESEPLDGHTKRRPYRIELVGVVCDAYLAVVRGIRRAILCRRAVRVKSQLTSHKRFARAFMTYCQIVDCARLYLTNDLDGPPKLIGWKEKDKTLLVDPEEISCLKMIENLNEKADSVYELYSNPNPTHENGSVWHDIVMSPTRMNIQKELKYYIQKIESKKG
;
A
#
# COMPACT_ATOMS: atom_id res chain seq x y z
N PRO A 1 -2.47 19.03 -0.34
CA PRO A 1 -2.39 17.58 -0.64
C PRO A 1 -1.34 17.32 -1.74
N PHE A 2 -0.54 16.26 -1.63
CA PHE A 2 0.52 15.93 -2.61
C PHE A 2 -0.02 15.87 -4.06
N TRP A 3 -1.26 15.40 -4.22
CA TRP A 3 -1.95 15.29 -5.51
C TRP A 3 -2.82 16.50 -5.89
N ALA A 4 -2.80 17.61 -5.14
CA ALA A 4 -3.77 18.69 -5.33
C ALA A 4 -3.77 19.27 -6.76
N GLY A 5 -2.61 19.31 -7.43
CA GLY A 5 -2.49 19.74 -8.83
C GLY A 5 -2.93 18.72 -9.89
N ALA A 6 -3.03 17.43 -9.52
CA ALA A 6 -3.47 16.35 -10.40
C ALA A 6 -4.91 15.86 -10.08
N SER A 7 -5.39 16.12 -8.87
CA SER A 7 -6.61 15.49 -8.33
C SER A 7 -7.91 15.92 -8.99
N ALA A 8 -7.95 17.10 -9.62
CA ALA A 8 -9.20 17.59 -10.20
C ALA A 8 -9.70 16.73 -11.38
N ASN A 9 -8.78 16.06 -12.11
CA ASN A 9 -9.11 15.27 -13.31
C ASN A 9 -8.51 13.85 -13.32
N ALA A 10 -7.75 13.45 -12.31
CA ALA A 10 -7.18 12.10 -12.22
C ALA A 10 -8.24 11.06 -11.81
N VAL A 11 -8.10 9.84 -12.35
CA VAL A 11 -8.84 8.66 -11.91
C VAL A 11 -8.09 8.03 -10.73
N VAL A 12 -8.74 7.95 -9.56
CA VAL A 12 -8.16 7.31 -8.38
C VAL A 12 -8.57 5.83 -8.37
N ILE A 13 -7.59 4.94 -8.32
CA ILE A 13 -7.77 3.49 -8.28
C ILE A 13 -7.41 2.99 -6.89
N GLU A 14 -8.43 2.63 -6.12
CA GLU A 14 -8.31 2.06 -4.79
C GLU A 14 -9.10 0.75 -4.74
N ALA A 15 -8.40 -0.40 -4.78
CA ALA A 15 -9.05 -1.72 -4.71
C ALA A 15 -9.92 -1.88 -3.45
N ASP A 16 -9.57 -1.17 -2.38
CA ASP A 16 -10.29 -1.18 -1.12
C ASP A 16 -11.62 -0.43 -1.16
N ALA A 17 -11.74 0.63 -1.97
CA ALA A 17 -13.00 1.37 -2.14
C ALA A 17 -14.08 0.51 -2.81
N PHE A 18 -13.69 -0.40 -3.71
CA PHE A 18 -14.61 -1.36 -4.34
C PHE A 18 -15.16 -2.40 -3.35
N LYS A 19 -14.43 -2.72 -2.28
CA LYS A 19 -14.93 -3.65 -1.24
C LYS A 19 -16.12 -3.05 -0.49
N GLU A 20 -16.13 -1.74 -0.27
CA GLU A 20 -17.18 -1.04 0.48
C GLU A 20 -18.48 -0.87 -0.32
N SER A 21 -18.39 -0.94 -1.65
CA SER A 21 -19.54 -0.93 -2.55
C SER A 21 -20.07 -2.33 -2.89
N ASP A 22 -19.29 -3.38 -2.64
CA ASP A 22 -19.69 -4.76 -2.89
C ASP A 22 -20.90 -5.18 -2.02
N VAL A 23 -21.96 -5.64 -2.69
CA VAL A 23 -23.24 -6.03 -2.06
C VAL A 23 -23.05 -7.20 -1.09
N ILE A 24 -22.13 -8.11 -1.38
CA ILE A 24 -21.81 -9.26 -0.52
C ILE A 24 -21.07 -8.78 0.73
N TYR A 25 -20.13 -7.84 0.59
CA TYR A 25 -19.45 -7.26 1.74
C TYR A 25 -20.42 -6.52 2.67
N ARG A 26 -21.35 -5.72 2.13
CA ARG A 26 -22.40 -5.05 2.91
C ARG A 26 -23.34 -6.04 3.59
N ALA A 27 -23.73 -7.11 2.90
CA ALA A 27 -24.61 -8.14 3.45
C ALA A 27 -23.94 -8.96 4.56
N LEU A 28 -22.64 -9.26 4.44
CA LEU A 28 -21.90 -10.02 5.45
C LEU A 28 -21.49 -9.18 6.65
N SER A 29 -21.08 -7.92 6.44
CA SER A 29 -20.73 -6.98 7.51
C SER A 29 -21.93 -6.56 8.38
N SER A 30 -23.13 -6.49 7.80
CA SER A 30 -24.36 -6.12 8.52
C SER A 30 -24.90 -7.22 9.45
N ARG A 31 -24.49 -8.48 9.28
CA ARG A 31 -24.97 -9.63 10.07
C ARG A 31 -24.18 -9.88 11.37
N GLY A 32 -23.27 -8.97 11.73
CA GLY A 32 -22.74 -8.81 13.10
C GLY A 32 -21.82 -9.90 13.66
N HIS A 33 -21.76 -11.11 13.10
CA HIS A 33 -21.06 -12.27 13.68
C HIS A 33 -20.24 -13.11 12.68
N HIS A 34 -19.68 -12.49 11.62
CA HIS A 34 -18.75 -13.17 10.72
C HIS A 34 -17.30 -12.73 10.96
N ASP A 35 -16.36 -13.67 10.77
CA ASP A 35 -14.92 -13.36 10.79
C ASP A 35 -14.62 -12.27 9.75
N MET A 36 -14.25 -11.10 10.24
CA MET A 36 -13.94 -9.92 9.42
C MET A 36 -12.82 -10.22 8.40
N LEU A 37 -11.93 -11.17 8.71
CA LEU A 37 -10.85 -11.57 7.81
C LEU A 37 -11.37 -12.39 6.63
N GLN A 38 -12.18 -13.42 6.89
CA GLN A 38 -12.77 -14.24 5.83
C GLN A 38 -13.68 -13.41 4.92
N THR A 39 -14.47 -12.50 5.50
CA THR A 39 -15.37 -11.62 4.73
C THR A 39 -14.60 -10.72 3.77
N ALA A 40 -13.47 -10.15 4.22
CA ALA A 40 -12.61 -9.31 3.38
C ALA A 40 -11.88 -10.11 2.28
N GLU A 41 -11.59 -11.39 2.52
CA GLU A 41 -10.96 -12.29 1.54
C GLU A 41 -11.92 -12.72 0.44
N LEU A 42 -13.20 -12.95 0.76
CA LEU A 42 -14.23 -13.37 -0.21
C LEU A 42 -14.46 -12.36 -1.34
N VAL A 43 -14.40 -11.07 -1.04
CA VAL A 43 -14.59 -9.98 -2.03
C VAL A 43 -13.26 -9.47 -2.60
N HIS A 44 -12.14 -10.08 -2.22
CA HIS A 44 -10.82 -9.59 -2.61
C HIS A 44 -10.61 -9.68 -4.12
N GLN A 45 -10.98 -10.80 -4.74
CA GLN A 45 -10.78 -11.00 -6.17
C GLN A 45 -11.66 -10.08 -7.01
N SER A 46 -12.97 -10.01 -6.71
CA SER A 46 -13.90 -9.12 -7.45
C SER A 46 -13.46 -7.66 -7.40
N SER A 47 -13.03 -7.19 -6.23
CA SER A 47 -12.57 -5.81 -6.04
C SER A 47 -11.24 -5.55 -6.75
N THR A 48 -10.33 -6.53 -6.77
CA THR A 48 -9.04 -6.44 -7.46
C THR A 48 -9.24 -6.43 -8.97
N ASP A 49 -10.17 -7.23 -9.49
CA ASP A 49 -10.51 -7.28 -10.90
C ASP A 49 -11.19 -5.97 -11.35
N ALA A 50 -12.11 -5.43 -10.56
CA ALA A 50 -12.74 -4.14 -10.82
C ALA A 50 -11.73 -2.99 -10.86
N ALA A 51 -10.81 -2.94 -9.90
CA ALA A 51 -9.74 -1.94 -9.86
C ALA A 51 -8.79 -2.08 -11.05
N SER A 52 -8.43 -3.31 -11.43
CA SER A 52 -7.57 -3.60 -12.59
C SER A 52 -8.24 -3.22 -13.90
N SER A 53 -9.55 -3.48 -14.03
CA SER A 53 -10.35 -3.09 -15.20
C SER A 53 -10.39 -1.57 -15.33
N LEU A 54 -10.68 -0.87 -14.23
CA LEU A 54 -10.72 0.59 -14.25
C LEU A 54 -9.34 1.18 -14.57
N LEU A 55 -8.25 0.60 -14.05
CA LEU A 55 -6.89 1.00 -14.32
C LEU A 55 -6.55 0.91 -15.81
N VAL A 56 -6.76 -0.26 -16.43
CA VAL A 56 -6.42 -0.44 -17.85
C VAL A 56 -7.30 0.44 -18.74
N THR A 57 -8.58 0.60 -18.43
CA THR A 57 -9.48 1.51 -19.16
C THR A 57 -9.00 2.96 -19.04
N ALA A 58 -8.69 3.45 -17.84
CA ALA A 58 -8.23 4.83 -17.65
C ALA A 58 -6.92 5.12 -18.39
N LEU A 59 -5.95 4.20 -18.32
CA LEU A 59 -4.68 4.33 -19.03
C LEU A 59 -4.84 4.25 -20.55
N ASN A 60 -5.69 3.34 -21.02
CA ASN A 60 -6.08 3.24 -22.41
C ASN A 60 -6.81 4.50 -22.91
N GLU A 61 -7.47 5.28 -22.06
CA GLU A 61 -8.12 6.55 -22.44
C GLU A 61 -7.21 7.77 -22.26
N GLY A 62 -5.93 7.59 -21.90
CA GLY A 62 -4.99 8.71 -21.73
C GLY A 62 -5.28 9.57 -20.51
N ARG A 63 -6.06 9.06 -19.53
CA ARG A 63 -6.37 9.76 -18.28
C ARG A 63 -5.19 9.72 -17.31
N ASP A 64 -5.00 10.78 -16.53
CA ASP A 64 -4.12 10.74 -15.37
C ASP A 64 -4.68 9.74 -14.34
N VAL A 65 -3.81 8.93 -13.75
CA VAL A 65 -4.20 7.89 -12.79
C VAL A 65 -3.40 8.03 -11.50
N ILE A 66 -4.10 7.94 -10.36
CA ILE A 66 -3.50 7.75 -9.05
C ILE A 66 -3.86 6.33 -8.61
N MET A 67 -2.87 5.44 -8.55
CA MET A 67 -3.06 4.06 -8.11
C MET A 67 -2.60 3.90 -6.66
N ASP A 68 -3.54 3.61 -5.77
CA ASP A 68 -3.23 3.19 -4.40
C ASP A 68 -3.05 1.67 -4.36
N GLY A 69 -1.91 1.24 -3.84
CA GLY A 69 -1.59 -0.16 -3.73
C GLY A 69 -0.38 -0.37 -2.84
N THR A 70 -0.28 -1.57 -2.28
CA THR A 70 0.87 -1.93 -1.44
C THR A 70 2.17 -2.07 -2.23
N LEU A 71 2.07 -2.26 -3.55
CA LEU A 71 3.18 -2.52 -4.46
C LEU A 71 4.09 -3.64 -3.94
N SER A 72 3.51 -4.66 -3.30
CA SER A 72 4.25 -5.78 -2.70
C SER A 72 4.53 -6.92 -3.66
N TRP A 73 4.06 -6.85 -4.91
CA TRP A 73 4.18 -7.93 -5.87
C TRP A 73 4.86 -7.43 -7.15
N VAL A 74 6.15 -7.76 -7.28
CA VAL A 74 7.02 -7.22 -8.34
C VAL A 74 6.48 -7.47 -9.75
N PRO A 75 6.07 -8.69 -10.13
CA PRO A 75 5.61 -8.95 -11.50
C PRO A 75 4.42 -8.06 -11.89
N PHE A 76 3.44 -7.88 -10.99
CA PHE A 76 2.30 -6.99 -11.23
C PHE A 76 2.75 -5.54 -11.48
N VAL A 77 3.61 -5.00 -10.62
CA VAL A 77 4.07 -3.60 -10.74
C VAL A 77 4.88 -3.40 -12.03
N VAL A 78 5.79 -4.32 -12.35
CA VAL A 78 6.61 -4.25 -13.57
C VAL A 78 5.72 -4.31 -14.82
N GLN A 79 4.82 -5.29 -14.91
CA GLN A 79 3.91 -5.41 -16.05
C GLN A 79 3.00 -4.17 -16.18
N THR A 80 2.54 -3.61 -15.06
CA THR A 80 1.71 -2.38 -15.05
C THR A 80 2.47 -1.17 -15.56
N ILE A 81 3.73 -0.99 -15.14
CA ILE A 81 4.60 0.06 -15.65
C ILE A 81 4.86 -0.13 -17.14
N THR A 82 5.15 -1.36 -17.58
CA THR A 82 5.36 -1.67 -19.00
C THR A 82 4.12 -1.36 -19.84
N MET A 83 2.92 -1.72 -19.36
CA MET A 83 1.67 -1.35 -20.00
C MET A 83 1.53 0.17 -20.08
N ALA A 84 1.65 0.89 -18.95
CA ALA A 84 1.51 2.35 -18.90
C ALA A 84 2.50 3.08 -19.82
N ARG A 85 3.71 2.53 -20.04
CA ARG A 85 4.65 3.08 -21.02
C ARG A 85 4.24 2.85 -22.47
N ASN A 86 3.43 1.83 -22.77
CA ASN A 86 3.09 1.41 -24.14
C ASN A 86 1.66 1.74 -24.58
N VAL A 87 0.74 2.09 -23.67
CA VAL A 87 -0.67 2.42 -23.98
C VAL A 87 -0.84 3.59 -24.97
N HIS A 88 0.20 4.40 -25.16
CA HIS A 88 0.23 5.47 -26.16
C HIS A 88 0.45 4.97 -27.61
N ARG A 89 0.71 3.66 -27.79
CA ARG A 89 0.89 3.00 -29.10
C ARG A 89 -0.11 1.88 -29.32
N LYS A 90 -0.37 1.08 -28.28
CA LYS A 90 -1.19 -0.14 -28.36
C LYS A 90 -2.21 -0.16 -27.24
N ARG A 91 -3.41 -0.67 -27.52
CA ARG A 91 -4.42 -0.89 -26.48
C ARG A 91 -4.09 -2.15 -25.68
N TYR A 92 -4.51 -2.17 -24.42
CA TYR A 92 -4.35 -3.32 -23.54
C TYR A 92 -5.70 -3.76 -22.97
N ARG A 93 -5.79 -5.00 -22.50
CA ARG A 93 -6.90 -5.48 -21.67
C ARG A 93 -6.35 -6.22 -20.45
N MET A 94 -7.21 -6.50 -19.48
CA MET A 94 -6.85 -7.40 -18.38
C MET A 94 -6.47 -8.78 -18.92
N GLY A 95 -5.34 -9.31 -18.45
CA GLY A 95 -4.93 -10.68 -18.66
C GLY A 95 -5.52 -11.64 -17.63
N ALA A 96 -5.07 -12.90 -17.66
CA ALA A 96 -5.52 -13.95 -16.75
C ALA A 96 -5.18 -13.72 -15.26
N GLY A 97 -4.28 -12.78 -14.97
CA GLY A 97 -3.72 -12.51 -13.64
C GLY A 97 -2.70 -13.57 -13.24
N TYR A 98 -2.61 -13.83 -11.93
CA TYR A 98 -1.85 -14.95 -11.37
C TYR A 98 -2.76 -16.16 -11.19
N ARG A 99 -2.42 -17.29 -11.82
CA ARG A 99 -3.13 -18.56 -11.68
C ARG A 99 -2.15 -19.72 -11.57
N VAL A 100 -2.47 -20.66 -10.68
CA VAL A 100 -1.81 -21.96 -10.61
C VAL A 100 -2.75 -22.95 -11.30
N ASN A 101 -2.27 -23.59 -12.36
CA ASN A 101 -3.03 -24.57 -13.14
C ASN A 101 -3.03 -25.93 -12.42
N ASP A 102 -3.94 -26.82 -12.83
CA ASP A 102 -4.10 -28.14 -12.22
C ASP A 102 -2.84 -29.02 -12.33
N ASP A 103 -2.00 -28.77 -13.34
CA ASP A 103 -0.70 -29.43 -13.55
C ASP A 103 0.44 -28.83 -12.69
N GLY A 104 0.13 -27.83 -11.85
CA GLY A 104 1.09 -27.10 -11.03
C GLY A 104 1.86 -26.01 -11.77
N SER A 105 1.63 -25.80 -13.07
CA SER A 105 2.22 -24.70 -13.81
C SER A 105 1.63 -23.36 -13.37
N VAL A 106 2.43 -22.29 -13.44
CA VAL A 106 2.01 -20.94 -13.04
C VAL A 106 1.85 -20.07 -14.28
N THR A 107 0.66 -19.53 -14.47
CA THR A 107 0.40 -18.46 -15.43
C THR A 107 0.39 -17.13 -14.68
N GLU A 108 1.25 -16.20 -15.10
CA GLU A 108 1.30 -14.86 -14.52
C GLU A 108 1.31 -13.79 -15.61
N ASN A 109 0.12 -13.33 -15.97
CA ASN A 109 -0.07 -12.32 -17.02
C ASN A 109 -1.20 -11.36 -16.63
N TYR A 110 -0.87 -10.15 -16.20
CA TYR A 110 -1.85 -9.16 -15.73
C TYR A 110 -2.41 -8.31 -16.86
N TRP A 111 -1.65 -8.11 -17.95
CA TRP A 111 -2.04 -7.21 -19.04
C TRP A 111 -1.75 -7.84 -20.40
N GLU A 112 -2.77 -7.92 -21.24
CA GLU A 112 -2.65 -8.42 -22.60
C GLU A 112 -2.68 -7.28 -23.59
N GLN A 113 -1.68 -7.23 -24.46
CA GLN A 113 -1.64 -6.27 -25.56
C GLN A 113 -2.64 -6.69 -26.64
N LEU A 114 -3.36 -5.72 -27.20
CA LEU A 114 -4.25 -5.89 -28.34
C LEU A 114 -3.54 -5.45 -29.62
N ASP A 115 -3.93 -6.02 -30.76
CA ASP A 115 -3.38 -5.64 -32.07
C ASP A 115 -3.78 -4.21 -32.47
N GLU A 116 -4.92 -3.73 -31.93
CA GLU A 116 -5.45 -2.38 -32.09
C GLU A 116 -4.44 -1.30 -31.71
N GLU A 117 -4.19 -0.39 -32.67
CA GLU A 117 -3.40 0.81 -32.40
C GLU A 117 -4.22 1.82 -31.60
N SER A 118 -3.53 2.57 -30.74
CA SER A 118 -4.19 3.63 -29.99
C SER A 118 -4.56 4.79 -30.91
N GLU A 119 -5.86 5.01 -31.11
CA GLU A 119 -6.37 6.17 -31.85
C GLU A 119 -5.93 7.51 -31.21
N PRO A 120 -5.66 8.55 -32.03
CA PRO A 120 -5.36 9.88 -31.52
C PRO A 120 -6.56 10.44 -30.73
N LEU A 121 -6.30 11.13 -29.61
CA LEU A 121 -7.35 11.68 -28.74
C LEU A 121 -8.30 12.64 -29.48
N ASP A 122 -7.74 13.44 -30.41
CA ASP A 122 -8.46 14.46 -31.18
C ASP A 122 -8.32 14.25 -32.71
N GLY A 123 -8.04 13.02 -33.16
CA GLY A 123 -7.84 12.70 -34.59
C GLY A 123 -6.53 13.22 -35.23
N HIS A 124 -5.82 14.16 -34.59
CA HIS A 124 -4.61 14.80 -35.14
C HIS A 124 -3.34 14.64 -34.27
N THR A 125 -3.48 14.37 -32.97
CA THR A 125 -2.37 14.36 -32.00
C THR A 125 -2.03 12.95 -31.55
N LYS A 126 -0.82 12.48 -31.88
CA LYS A 126 -0.29 11.22 -31.33
C LYS A 126 -0.18 11.33 -29.81
N ARG A 127 -0.65 10.31 -29.11
CA ARG A 127 -0.58 10.22 -27.66
C ARG A 127 0.87 10.18 -27.19
N ARG A 128 1.14 10.81 -26.04
CA ARG A 128 2.46 10.81 -25.41
C ARG A 128 2.56 9.66 -24.40
N PRO A 129 3.76 9.10 -24.20
CA PRO A 129 3.97 8.11 -23.14
C PRO A 129 3.69 8.73 -21.76
N TYR A 130 3.16 7.93 -20.85
CA TYR A 130 2.95 8.36 -19.47
C TYR A 130 4.27 8.68 -18.77
N ARG A 131 4.23 9.74 -17.97
CA ARG A 131 5.19 9.97 -16.89
C ARG A 131 4.72 9.22 -15.65
N ILE A 132 5.58 8.41 -15.07
CA ILE A 132 5.28 7.54 -13.93
C ILE A 132 6.00 8.06 -12.70
N GLU A 133 5.22 8.40 -11.67
CA GLU A 133 5.73 8.84 -10.36
C GLU A 133 5.38 7.82 -9.28
N LEU A 134 6.40 7.39 -8.55
CA LEU A 134 6.25 6.53 -7.38
C LEU A 134 6.30 7.35 -6.10
N VAL A 135 5.34 7.12 -5.21
CA VAL A 135 5.35 7.65 -3.85
C VAL A 135 5.28 6.47 -2.89
N GLY A 136 6.42 6.13 -2.28
CA GLY A 136 6.50 5.15 -1.23
C GLY A 136 6.28 5.79 0.13
N VAL A 137 5.54 5.10 1.00
CA VAL A 137 5.41 5.45 2.42
C VAL A 137 5.78 4.24 3.24
N VAL A 138 6.71 4.42 4.17
CA VAL A 138 7.17 3.37 5.09
C VAL A 138 7.05 3.85 6.53
N CYS A 139 6.94 2.88 7.42
CA CYS A 139 7.10 3.08 8.86
C CYS A 139 7.64 1.79 9.49
N ASP A 140 8.06 1.92 10.73
CA ASP A 140 8.34 0.79 11.61
C ASP A 140 7.19 -0.23 11.59
N ALA A 141 7.55 -1.52 11.62
CA ALA A 141 6.59 -2.60 11.45
C ALA A 141 5.66 -2.72 12.67
N TYR A 142 6.16 -2.47 13.87
CA TYR A 142 5.33 -2.43 15.07
C TYR A 142 4.29 -1.32 14.95
N LEU A 143 4.69 -0.11 14.54
CA LEU A 143 3.76 0.99 14.27
C LEU A 143 2.71 0.64 13.21
N ALA A 144 3.11 -0.02 12.13
CA ALA A 144 2.19 -0.44 11.07
C ALA A 144 1.11 -1.38 11.63
N VAL A 145 1.50 -2.36 12.45
CA VAL A 145 0.57 -3.31 13.07
C VAL A 145 -0.37 -2.61 14.05
N VAL A 146 0.13 -1.71 14.90
CA VAL A 146 -0.71 -0.92 15.82
C VAL A 146 -1.73 -0.07 15.06
N ARG A 147 -1.30 0.60 13.97
CA ARG A 147 -2.19 1.36 13.09
C ARG A 147 -3.24 0.46 12.43
N GLY A 148 -2.84 -0.74 12.01
CA GLY A 148 -3.74 -1.76 11.46
C GLY A 148 -4.82 -2.20 12.46
N ILE A 149 -4.44 -2.47 13.71
CA ILE A 149 -5.36 -2.82 14.80
C ILE A 149 -6.31 -1.65 15.11
N ARG A 150 -5.79 -0.43 15.24
CA ARG A 150 -6.61 0.77 15.48
C ARG A 150 -7.64 0.98 14.37
N ARG A 151 -7.23 0.83 13.10
CA ARG A 151 -8.13 0.88 11.95
C ARG A 151 -9.19 -0.23 12.00
N ALA A 152 -8.82 -1.44 12.41
CA ALA A 152 -9.77 -2.54 12.55
C ALA A 152 -10.86 -2.24 13.60
N ILE A 153 -10.48 -1.62 14.72
CA ILE A 153 -11.43 -1.22 15.78
C ILE A 153 -12.38 -0.12 15.26
N LEU A 154 -11.84 0.91 14.61
CA LEU A 154 -12.60 2.09 14.16
C LEU A 154 -13.48 1.79 12.94
N CYS A 155 -12.94 1.09 11.95
CA CYS A 155 -13.57 0.88 10.64
C CYS A 155 -14.13 -0.54 10.46
N ARG A 156 -14.05 -1.40 11.50
CA ARG A 156 -14.50 -2.81 11.46
C ARG A 156 -13.86 -3.62 10.32
N ARG A 157 -12.60 -3.30 9.99
CA ARG A 157 -11.86 -3.94 8.89
C ARG A 157 -10.45 -4.34 9.31
N ALA A 158 -10.25 -5.64 9.48
CA ALA A 158 -8.97 -6.22 9.88
C ALA A 158 -8.12 -6.64 8.67
N VAL A 159 -6.81 -6.65 8.88
CA VAL A 159 -5.82 -7.26 7.98
C VAL A 159 -4.99 -8.22 8.82
N ARG A 160 -4.71 -9.42 8.30
CA ARG A 160 -3.84 -10.39 8.98
C ARG A 160 -2.44 -9.77 9.15
N VAL A 161 -1.91 -9.82 10.37
CA VAL A 161 -0.59 -9.26 10.70
C VAL A 161 0.50 -9.82 9.77
N LYS A 162 0.52 -11.14 9.57
CA LYS A 162 1.45 -11.80 8.63
C LYS A 162 1.37 -11.22 7.22
N SER A 163 0.17 -10.98 6.69
CA SER A 163 -0.03 -10.39 5.36
C SER A 163 0.49 -8.96 5.30
N GLN A 164 0.24 -8.17 6.35
CA GLN A 164 0.76 -6.81 6.47
C GLN A 164 2.31 -6.78 6.51
N LEU A 165 2.93 -7.61 7.34
CA LEU A 165 4.39 -7.72 7.45
C LEU A 165 5.01 -8.20 6.12
N THR A 166 4.40 -9.21 5.49
CA THR A 166 4.82 -9.71 4.18
C THR A 166 4.79 -8.60 3.14
N SER A 167 3.72 -7.79 3.13
CA SER A 167 3.58 -6.67 2.21
C SER A 167 4.66 -5.61 2.42
N HIS A 168 4.90 -5.20 3.67
CA HIS A 168 5.97 -4.27 4.05
C HIS A 168 7.34 -4.76 3.58
N LYS A 169 7.68 -6.02 3.90
CA LYS A 169 8.95 -6.65 3.55
C LYS A 169 9.16 -6.69 2.03
N ARG A 170 8.14 -7.11 1.28
CA ARG A 170 8.23 -7.21 -0.18
C ARG A 170 8.36 -5.84 -0.85
N PHE A 171 7.59 -4.84 -0.40
CA PHE A 171 7.73 -3.48 -0.91
C PHE A 171 9.15 -2.94 -0.67
N ALA A 172 9.67 -3.09 0.56
CA ALA A 172 11.02 -2.61 0.89
C ALA A 172 12.10 -3.24 0.00
N ARG A 173 12.03 -4.55 -0.23
CA ARG A 173 12.92 -5.27 -1.17
C ARG A 173 12.83 -4.77 -2.60
N ALA A 174 11.63 -4.44 -3.05
CA ALA A 174 11.36 -4.07 -4.43
C ALA A 174 11.61 -2.58 -4.73
N PHE A 175 11.64 -1.72 -3.70
CA PHE A 175 11.66 -0.27 -3.87
C PHE A 175 12.81 0.21 -4.77
N MET A 176 14.02 -0.33 -4.59
CA MET A 176 15.18 0.03 -5.42
C MET A 176 14.98 -0.37 -6.89
N THR A 177 14.38 -1.54 -7.15
CA THR A 177 14.00 -1.96 -8.50
C THR A 177 12.96 -1.03 -9.10
N TYR A 178 11.95 -0.63 -8.32
CA TYR A 178 10.93 0.30 -8.79
C TYR A 178 11.52 1.66 -9.17
N CYS A 179 12.46 2.17 -8.36
CA CYS A 179 13.20 3.40 -8.67
C CYS A 179 13.93 3.35 -10.03
N GLN A 180 14.27 2.17 -10.56
CA GLN A 180 14.93 2.05 -11.87
C GLN A 180 13.95 2.17 -13.05
N ILE A 181 12.67 1.84 -12.84
CA ILE A 181 11.67 1.73 -13.92
C ILE A 181 10.64 2.87 -13.94
N VAL A 182 10.64 3.75 -12.93
CA VAL A 182 9.81 4.97 -12.85
C VAL A 182 10.60 6.24 -13.14
N ASP A 183 9.93 7.32 -13.55
CA ASP A 183 10.59 8.61 -13.82
C ASP A 183 10.97 9.34 -12.54
N CYS A 184 10.06 9.40 -11.58
CA CYS A 184 10.30 10.02 -10.30
C CYS A 184 9.93 9.07 -9.17
N ALA A 185 10.68 9.10 -8.07
CA ALA A 185 10.35 8.36 -6.87
C ALA A 185 10.54 9.25 -5.64
N ARG A 186 9.64 9.12 -4.67
CA ARG A 186 9.78 9.73 -3.34
C ARG A 186 9.50 8.66 -2.30
N LEU A 187 10.28 8.64 -1.23
CA LEU A 187 10.10 7.74 -0.10
C LEU A 187 9.90 8.57 1.16
N TYR A 188 8.78 8.36 1.83
CA TYR A 188 8.44 9.04 3.08
C TYR A 188 8.45 8.07 4.26
N LEU A 189 9.02 8.51 5.37
CA LEU A 189 8.98 7.85 6.67
C LEU A 189 7.90 8.49 7.55
N THR A 190 7.10 7.67 8.22
CA THR A 190 5.98 8.13 9.08
C THR A 190 6.06 7.55 10.48
N ASN A 191 7.27 7.50 11.07
CA ASN A 191 7.45 6.99 12.44
C ASN A 191 7.00 7.98 13.51
N ASP A 192 7.05 9.28 13.23
CA ASP A 192 6.43 10.29 14.08
C ASP A 192 4.91 10.12 14.05
N LEU A 193 4.30 9.95 15.23
CA LEU A 193 2.86 9.71 15.37
C LEU A 193 2.04 10.98 15.12
N ASP A 194 2.59 12.15 15.44
CA ASP A 194 1.91 13.44 15.38
C ASP A 194 2.59 14.43 14.40
N GLY A 195 3.80 14.10 13.92
CA GLY A 195 4.54 14.89 12.95
C GLY A 195 4.22 14.60 11.48
N PRO A 196 4.64 15.50 10.57
CA PRO A 196 4.48 15.30 9.14
C PRO A 196 5.37 14.15 8.63
N PRO A 197 4.99 13.48 7.52
CA PRO A 197 5.86 12.49 6.88
C PRO A 197 7.22 13.08 6.50
N LYS A 198 8.31 12.43 6.91
CA LYS A 198 9.70 12.84 6.60
C LYS A 198 10.12 12.29 5.25
N LEU A 199 10.59 13.13 4.33
CA LEU A 199 11.14 12.68 3.04
C LEU A 199 12.55 12.10 3.27
N ILE A 200 12.73 10.81 2.99
CA ILE A 200 13.99 10.08 3.26
C ILE A 200 14.66 9.56 1.98
N GLY A 201 13.98 9.64 0.84
CA GLY A 201 14.55 9.32 -0.46
C GLY A 201 13.85 10.05 -1.59
N TRP A 202 14.60 10.53 -2.57
CA TRP A 202 14.04 11.16 -3.77
C TRP A 202 14.86 10.86 -5.03
N LYS A 203 14.13 10.68 -6.13
CA LYS A 203 14.66 10.52 -7.49
C LYS A 203 13.88 11.44 -8.42
N GLU A 204 14.59 12.14 -9.29
CA GLU A 204 14.00 12.89 -10.40
C GLU A 204 14.58 12.46 -11.75
N LYS A 205 13.70 12.07 -12.68
CA LYS A 205 14.04 11.72 -14.07
C LYS A 205 15.17 10.68 -14.13
N ASP A 206 16.26 10.99 -14.82
CA ASP A 206 17.39 10.09 -15.04
C ASP A 206 18.44 10.13 -13.92
N LYS A 207 18.16 10.88 -12.84
CA LYS A 207 19.06 10.93 -11.68
C LYS A 207 19.01 9.61 -10.92
N THR A 208 20.11 9.29 -10.24
CA THR A 208 20.14 8.24 -9.23
C THR A 208 19.29 8.63 -8.01
N LEU A 209 18.80 7.64 -7.29
CA LEU A 209 18.07 7.86 -6.04
C LEU A 209 19.02 8.49 -5.01
N LEU A 210 18.66 9.66 -4.50
CA LEU A 210 19.31 10.30 -3.35
C LEU A 210 18.54 9.93 -2.10
N VAL A 211 19.26 9.62 -1.02
CA VAL A 211 18.67 9.16 0.24
C VAL A 211 19.30 9.88 1.42
N ASP A 212 18.53 10.05 2.48
CA ASP A 212 19.05 10.42 3.79
C ASP A 212 19.80 9.19 4.35
N PRO A 213 21.13 9.26 4.53
CA PRO A 213 21.94 8.11 4.93
C PRO A 213 21.62 7.60 6.34
N GLU A 214 21.09 8.44 7.23
CA GLU A 214 20.71 8.05 8.59
C GLU A 214 19.37 7.31 8.56
N GLU A 215 18.40 7.84 7.81
CA GLU A 215 17.02 7.35 7.81
C GLU A 215 16.79 6.17 6.88
N ILE A 216 17.55 6.03 5.77
CA ILE A 216 17.33 4.96 4.79
C ILE A 216 17.58 3.56 5.38
N SER A 217 18.29 3.48 6.50
CA SER A 217 18.49 2.26 7.28
C SER A 217 17.17 1.57 7.63
N CYS A 218 16.08 2.33 7.82
CA CYS A 218 14.76 1.79 8.10
C CYS A 218 14.26 0.86 6.99
N LEU A 219 14.57 1.16 5.73
CA LEU A 219 14.14 0.36 4.58
C LEU A 219 14.84 -1.01 4.59
N LYS A 220 16.15 -1.02 4.90
CA LYS A 220 16.93 -2.26 5.06
C LYS A 220 16.44 -3.10 6.22
N MET A 221 16.02 -2.48 7.32
CA MET A 221 15.39 -3.19 8.43
C MET A 221 14.07 -3.84 8.01
N ILE A 222 13.20 -3.10 7.30
CA ILE A 222 11.90 -3.60 6.83
C ILE A 222 12.08 -4.76 5.84
N GLU A 223 13.07 -4.68 4.94
CA GLU A 223 13.45 -5.75 4.00
C GLU A 223 13.81 -7.07 4.71
N ASN A 224 14.31 -7.00 5.95
CA ASN A 224 14.76 -8.13 6.74
C ASN A 224 13.78 -8.53 7.86
N LEU A 225 12.54 -8.02 7.83
CA LEU A 225 11.50 -8.40 8.78
C LEU A 225 11.29 -9.90 8.83
N ASN A 226 10.98 -10.41 10.02
CA ASN A 226 10.41 -11.73 10.20
C ASN A 226 8.89 -11.67 10.07
N GLU A 227 8.36 -11.98 8.88
CA GLU A 227 6.91 -12.00 8.64
C GLU A 227 6.16 -13.13 9.38
N LYS A 228 6.89 -14.06 10.00
CA LYS A 228 6.35 -15.15 10.83
C LYS A 228 6.50 -14.88 12.33
N ALA A 229 6.87 -13.66 12.72
CA ALA A 229 7.02 -13.30 14.13
C ALA A 229 5.68 -13.48 14.87
N ASP A 230 5.74 -14.17 16.01
CA ASP A 230 4.61 -14.32 16.93
C ASP A 230 4.68 -13.32 18.10
N SER A 231 5.80 -12.60 18.22
CA SER A 231 6.00 -11.53 19.19
C SER A 231 6.77 -10.34 18.61
N VAL A 232 6.65 -9.18 19.25
CA VAL A 232 7.38 -7.95 18.85
C VAL A 232 8.91 -8.15 18.89
N TYR A 233 9.40 -9.00 19.78
CA TYR A 233 10.82 -9.28 19.96
C TYR A 233 11.40 -10.09 18.80
N GLU A 234 10.55 -10.78 18.05
CA GLU A 234 10.92 -11.59 16.89
C GLU A 234 10.82 -10.83 15.56
N LEU A 235 10.29 -9.60 15.55
CA LEU A 235 10.06 -8.83 14.31
C LEU A 235 11.34 -8.57 13.53
N TYR A 236 12.44 -8.31 14.22
CA TYR A 236 13.74 -7.97 13.66
C TYR A 236 14.83 -8.92 14.16
N SER A 237 15.77 -9.25 13.28
CA SER A 237 17.01 -9.95 13.65
C SER A 237 17.91 -9.03 14.50
N ASN A 238 18.81 -9.61 15.30
CA ASN A 238 19.70 -8.83 16.17
C ASN A 238 20.74 -7.98 15.40
N PRO A 239 20.99 -6.72 15.81
CA PRO A 239 20.37 -6.04 16.95
C PRO A 239 18.93 -5.61 16.65
N ASN A 240 18.00 -5.89 17.58
CA ASN A 240 16.60 -5.54 17.43
C ASN A 240 16.36 -4.06 17.79
N PRO A 241 15.95 -3.21 16.82
CA PRO A 241 15.80 -1.77 17.00
C PRO A 241 14.63 -1.41 17.91
N THR A 242 13.73 -2.35 18.26
CA THR A 242 12.68 -2.10 19.26
C THR A 242 13.22 -1.81 20.66
N HIS A 243 14.51 -2.05 20.89
CA HIS A 243 15.20 -1.78 22.16
C HIS A 243 16.07 -0.52 22.12
N GLU A 244 16.21 0.13 20.97
CA GLU A 244 17.03 1.33 20.82
C GLU A 244 16.26 2.57 21.30
N ASN A 245 17.00 3.52 21.87
CA ASN A 245 16.47 4.84 22.22
C ASN A 245 15.97 5.55 20.95
N GLY A 246 14.80 6.17 21.00
CA GLY A 246 14.15 6.74 19.81
C GLY A 246 13.14 5.79 19.15
N SER A 247 13.10 4.52 19.55
CA SER A 247 12.08 3.58 19.07
C SER A 247 10.78 3.76 19.86
N VAL A 248 9.63 3.65 19.17
CA VAL A 248 8.31 3.76 19.82
C VAL A 248 8.12 2.72 20.93
N TRP A 249 8.67 1.51 20.73
CA TRP A 249 8.56 0.46 21.73
C TRP A 249 9.32 0.82 23.00
N HIS A 250 10.55 1.32 22.90
CA HIS A 250 11.32 1.75 24.06
C HIS A 250 10.70 3.01 24.70
N ASP A 251 10.48 4.06 23.91
CA ASP A 251 10.18 5.40 24.41
C ASP A 251 8.74 5.56 24.89
N ILE A 252 7.81 4.78 24.33
CA ILE A 252 6.37 4.88 24.65
C ILE A 252 5.88 3.64 25.38
N VAL A 253 6.14 2.44 24.86
CA VAL A 253 5.54 1.20 25.39
C VAL A 253 6.22 0.75 26.69
N MET A 254 7.56 0.81 26.74
CA MET A 254 8.35 0.46 27.92
C MET A 254 8.55 1.64 28.88
N SER A 255 8.01 2.81 28.56
CA SER A 255 8.13 4.01 29.38
C SER A 255 7.55 3.80 30.79
N PRO A 256 8.30 4.13 31.86
CA PRO A 256 7.81 4.03 33.23
C PRO A 256 6.53 4.84 33.50
N THR A 257 6.30 5.91 32.74
CA THR A 257 5.12 6.80 32.89
C THR A 257 3.86 6.24 32.25
N ARG A 258 3.97 5.24 31.35
CA ARG A 258 2.85 4.68 30.59
C ARG A 258 1.69 4.23 31.48
N MET A 259 2.00 3.56 32.59
CA MET A 259 0.97 3.08 33.52
C MET A 259 0.14 4.21 34.13
N ASN A 260 0.77 5.34 34.45
CA ASN A 260 0.07 6.50 35.01
C ASN A 260 -0.81 7.17 33.95
N ILE A 261 -0.27 7.34 32.73
CA ILE A 261 -1.01 7.87 31.58
C ILE A 261 -2.24 7.02 31.29
N GLN A 262 -2.11 5.68 31.28
CA GLN A 262 -3.24 4.78 31.03
C GLN A 262 -4.32 4.85 32.11
N LYS A 263 -3.92 4.96 33.39
CA LYS A 263 -4.87 5.14 34.50
C LYS A 263 -5.64 6.44 34.37
N GLU A 264 -4.95 7.53 34.04
CA GLU A 264 -5.57 8.83 33.83
C GLU A 264 -6.54 8.81 32.63
N LEU A 265 -6.12 8.23 31.51
CA LEU A 265 -6.96 8.07 30.32
C LEU A 265 -8.23 7.26 30.64
N LYS A 266 -8.07 6.14 31.35
CA LYS A 266 -9.19 5.29 31.78
C LYS A 266 -10.17 6.06 32.67
N TYR A 267 -9.66 6.83 33.63
CA TYR A 267 -10.48 7.66 34.50
C TYR A 267 -11.30 8.69 33.70
N TYR A 268 -10.69 9.41 32.75
CA TYR A 268 -11.40 10.38 31.92
C TYR A 268 -12.43 9.74 31.00
N ILE A 269 -12.12 8.59 30.39
CA ILE A 269 -13.08 7.84 29.56
C ILE A 269 -14.29 7.45 30.40
N GLN A 270 -14.09 6.83 31.58
CA GLN A 270 -15.18 6.43 32.48
C GLN A 270 -16.02 7.63 32.95
N LYS A 271 -15.38 8.77 33.21
CA LYS A 271 -16.07 10.02 33.57
C LYS A 271 -16.92 10.58 32.43
N ILE A 272 -16.51 10.42 31.17
CA ILE A 272 -17.28 10.84 30.00
C ILE A 272 -18.44 9.87 29.74
N GLU A 273 -18.21 8.57 29.85
CA GLU A 273 -19.23 7.54 29.66
C GLU A 273 -20.33 7.63 30.71
N SER A 274 -19.98 7.83 31.98
CA SER A 274 -20.95 8.03 33.07
C SER A 274 -21.77 9.32 32.97
N LYS A 275 -21.37 10.29 32.13
CA LYS A 275 -22.15 11.50 31.84
C LYS A 275 -23.09 11.36 30.64
N LYS A 276 -22.96 10.28 29.86
CA LYS A 276 -23.78 10.00 28.67
C LYS A 276 -24.90 8.98 28.92
N GLY A 277 -24.91 8.33 30.08
CA GLY A 277 -26.03 7.53 30.59
C GLY A 277 -26.92 8.36 31.51
#